data_AF-A0ABD2VPI3-F1
#
_entry.id   AF-A0ABD2VPI3-F1
#
_cell.length_a   1.000
_cell.length_b   1.000
_cell.length_c   1.000
_cell.angle_alpha   90.00
_cell.angle_beta   90.00
_cell.angle_gamma   90.00
#
_symmetry.space_group_name_H-M   'P 1'
#
loop_
_entity.id
_entity.type
_entity.pdbx_description
1 polymer ?
#
loop_
_entity_poly.entity_id
_entity_poly.type
_entity_poly.pdbx_seq_one_letter_code
_entity_poly.pdbx_strand_id
1 'polypeptide(L)'
;MSETGAGLVGRRHLCSIPATNVSDIAASAIILSSKIEPGVSIGEDSLIYDSFISGGIQIGSQSIVVGVNVPAASDMTEKVPFRFMLPDRHCFWEVPLVEHTERVIVYCGIHDNPKIPLSNGTFCGKPWRKVLDDLGIQDTDLWISENTLEKCLWNAKIFPILPYFEMLTLASWLMGLDNQRNETLRSSWKRSQRISLEELHKSINFPHMCLGSSNHQADLASGIVDACLNFGLLGRNLSQLCQEILQKESTGIEVCKGFLSHCPNLQAQNSAILPKSRAYQVHADLLRACGNEEMALETEQKVWASIADETASAVRYGFKGKMTY
;
A
#
# COMPACT_ATOMS: atom_id res chain seq x y z
N MET A 1 4.71 5.05 -38.53
CA MET A 1 4.25 3.89 -37.74
C MET A 1 4.67 4.17 -36.30
N SER A 2 3.68 4.37 -35.43
CA SER A 2 3.84 4.94 -34.08
C SER A 2 4.48 3.96 -33.09
N GLU A 3 5.33 4.50 -32.22
CA GLU A 3 5.87 3.87 -31.01
C GLU A 3 4.76 3.61 -29.97
N THR A 4 3.84 2.70 -30.25
CA THR A 4 2.76 2.30 -29.31
C THR A 4 3.13 1.07 -28.46
N GLY A 5 4.43 0.81 -28.28
CA GLY A 5 4.94 -0.37 -27.57
C GLY A 5 5.85 -0.07 -26.38
N ALA A 6 5.94 1.19 -25.93
CA ALA A 6 6.64 1.51 -24.70
C ALA A 6 5.86 0.93 -23.51
N GLY A 7 6.50 0.01 -22.79
CA GLY A 7 5.90 -0.91 -21.83
C GLY A 7 4.86 -0.29 -20.90
N LEU A 8 3.64 -0.84 -20.96
CA LEU A 8 2.70 -0.76 -19.86
C LEU A 8 3.32 -1.47 -18.66
N VAL A 9 4.12 -0.74 -17.87
CA VAL A 9 4.38 -1.15 -16.49
C VAL A 9 3.00 -1.38 -15.87
N GLY A 10 2.78 -2.58 -15.35
CA GLY A 10 1.50 -2.91 -14.73
C GLY A 10 1.18 -1.84 -13.69
N ARG A 11 0.11 -1.08 -13.91
CA ARG A 11 -0.37 -0.04 -12.98
C ARG A 11 -0.83 -0.62 -11.63
N ARG A 12 -0.77 -1.94 -11.50
CA ARG A 12 -1.14 -2.74 -10.33
C ARG A 12 -0.05 -3.78 -10.14
N HIS A 13 0.75 -3.64 -9.09
CA HIS A 13 1.86 -4.56 -8.80
C HIS A 13 1.92 -4.86 -7.30
N LEU A 14 2.19 -6.13 -6.97
CA LEU A 14 2.23 -6.64 -5.60
C LEU A 14 1.05 -6.12 -4.76
N CYS A 15 -0.18 -6.24 -5.26
CA CYS A 15 -1.34 -5.61 -4.65
C CYS A 15 -2.52 -6.57 -4.50
N SER A 16 -3.36 -6.32 -3.50
CA SER A 16 -4.65 -6.98 -3.31
C SER A 16 -5.75 -5.95 -3.53
N ILE A 17 -6.58 -6.16 -4.55
CA ILE A 17 -7.61 -5.21 -4.99
C ILE A 17 -8.91 -5.99 -5.15
N PRO A 18 -10.06 -5.46 -4.69
CA PRO A 18 -11.31 -6.17 -4.78
C PRO A 18 -11.83 -6.18 -6.22
N ALA A 19 -12.89 -6.95 -6.46
CA ALA A 19 -13.58 -6.91 -7.74
C ALA A 19 -14.11 -5.50 -8.05
N THR A 20 -14.14 -5.12 -9.33
CA THR A 20 -14.48 -3.76 -9.79
C THR A 20 -15.92 -3.33 -9.50
N ASN A 21 -16.80 -4.25 -9.11
CA ASN A 21 -18.19 -3.96 -8.78
C ASN A 21 -18.41 -3.49 -7.34
N VAL A 22 -17.39 -3.59 -6.48
CA VAL A 22 -17.49 -3.22 -5.06
C VAL A 22 -16.60 -2.04 -4.66
N SER A 23 -15.73 -1.57 -5.56
CA SER A 23 -14.88 -0.38 -5.37
C SER A 23 -14.74 0.38 -6.69
N ASP A 24 -14.72 1.71 -6.62
CA ASP A 24 -14.59 2.59 -7.79
C ASP A 24 -13.14 3.07 -7.92
N ILE A 25 -12.34 2.34 -8.70
CA ILE A 25 -10.91 2.60 -8.86
C ILE A 25 -10.65 2.95 -10.32
N ALA A 26 -10.24 4.19 -10.57
CA ALA A 26 -9.92 4.67 -11.90
C ALA A 26 -8.86 3.79 -12.58
N ALA A 27 -9.02 3.55 -13.89
CA ALA A 27 -8.10 2.70 -14.66
C ALA A 27 -6.69 3.30 -14.79
N SER A 28 -6.57 4.62 -14.67
CA SER A 28 -5.32 5.38 -14.67
C SER A 28 -4.57 5.34 -13.34
N ALA A 29 -5.25 4.99 -12.23
CA ALA A 29 -4.62 4.94 -10.92
C ALA A 29 -3.52 3.90 -10.85
N ILE A 30 -2.40 4.26 -10.21
CA ILE A 30 -1.23 3.41 -10.00
C ILE A 30 -1.27 2.90 -8.57
N ILE A 31 -1.37 1.58 -8.40
CA ILE A 31 -1.48 0.91 -7.09
C ILE A 31 -0.32 -0.08 -6.98
N LEU A 32 0.59 0.18 -6.05
CA LEU A 32 1.82 -0.58 -5.88
C LEU A 32 1.95 -1.02 -4.43
N SER A 33 2.29 -2.29 -4.20
CA SER A 33 2.56 -2.81 -2.86
C SER A 33 1.43 -2.48 -1.87
N SER A 34 0.17 -2.54 -2.29
CA SER A 34 -0.96 -2.01 -1.51
C SER A 34 -2.14 -2.98 -1.45
N LYS A 35 -2.90 -2.92 -0.37
CA LYS A 35 -4.17 -3.63 -0.20
C LYS A 35 -5.32 -2.65 -0.14
N ILE A 36 -6.29 -2.83 -1.02
CA ILE A 36 -7.52 -2.04 -1.09
C ILE A 36 -8.67 -2.94 -0.69
N GLU A 37 -9.55 -2.47 0.20
CA GLU A 37 -10.77 -3.19 0.57
C GLU A 37 -11.97 -2.79 -0.32
N PRO A 38 -13.06 -3.59 -0.31
CA PRO A 38 -14.34 -3.18 -0.86
C PRO A 38 -14.82 -1.84 -0.30
N GLY A 39 -15.50 -1.03 -1.12
CA GLY A 39 -16.06 0.25 -0.73
C GLY A 39 -15.08 1.42 -0.73
N VAL A 40 -13.93 1.26 -1.38
CA VAL A 40 -12.91 2.32 -1.58
C VAL A 40 -13.11 3.00 -2.94
N SER A 41 -12.90 4.31 -2.99
CA SER A 41 -12.85 5.09 -4.23
C SER A 41 -11.45 5.68 -4.46
N ILE A 42 -10.91 5.57 -5.68
CA ILE A 42 -9.64 6.17 -6.08
C ILE A 42 -9.81 6.87 -7.43
N GLY A 43 -9.55 8.18 -7.43
CA GLY A 43 -9.63 9.05 -8.60
C GLY A 43 -8.53 8.83 -9.64
N GLU A 44 -8.64 9.57 -10.74
CA GLU A 44 -7.76 9.46 -11.90
C GLU A 44 -6.33 9.91 -11.58
N ASP A 45 -5.34 9.35 -12.29
CA ASP A 45 -3.92 9.70 -12.16
C ASP A 45 -3.35 9.74 -10.73
N SER A 46 -3.95 9.01 -9.78
CA SER A 46 -3.48 8.92 -8.40
C SER A 46 -2.47 7.77 -8.20
N LEU A 47 -1.56 7.94 -7.24
CA LEU A 47 -0.58 6.93 -6.83
C LEU A 47 -0.88 6.46 -5.40
N ILE A 48 -1.08 5.15 -5.24
CA ILE A 48 -1.19 4.48 -3.93
C ILE A 48 -0.01 3.53 -3.80
N TYR A 49 0.82 3.73 -2.77
CA TYR A 49 2.02 2.94 -2.53
C TYR A 49 2.13 2.49 -1.08
N ASP A 50 2.47 1.22 -0.88
CA ASP A 50 2.75 0.64 0.44
C ASP A 50 1.64 0.92 1.48
N SER A 51 0.38 0.80 1.05
CA SER A 51 -0.78 1.25 1.83
C SER A 51 -1.85 0.18 1.98
N PHE A 52 -2.50 0.16 3.14
CA PHE A 52 -3.74 -0.55 3.40
C PHE A 52 -4.91 0.44 3.54
N ILE A 53 -5.84 0.39 2.59
CA ILE A 53 -7.00 1.29 2.54
C ILE A 53 -8.28 0.48 2.80
N SER A 54 -8.87 0.68 3.97
CA SER A 54 -10.14 0.06 4.37
C SER A 54 -11.35 0.72 3.70
N GLY A 55 -12.51 0.05 3.75
CA GLY A 55 -13.75 0.57 3.17
C GLY A 55 -14.20 1.92 3.76
N GLY A 56 -14.88 2.74 2.96
CA GLY A 56 -15.37 4.06 3.39
C GLY A 56 -14.38 5.21 3.12
N ILE A 57 -13.22 4.91 2.54
CA ILE A 57 -12.20 5.88 2.16
C ILE A 57 -12.34 6.29 0.69
N GLN A 58 -12.26 7.59 0.45
CA GLN A 58 -12.30 8.19 -0.89
C GLN A 58 -11.03 8.98 -1.13
N ILE A 59 -10.33 8.68 -2.22
CA ILE A 59 -9.10 9.35 -2.63
C ILE A 59 -9.36 10.06 -3.93
N GLY A 60 -9.21 11.40 -3.91
CA GLY A 60 -9.36 12.24 -5.08
C GLY A 60 -8.34 11.95 -6.18
N SER A 61 -8.54 12.60 -7.32
CA SER A 61 -7.68 12.48 -8.50
C SER A 61 -6.36 13.22 -8.32
N GLN A 62 -5.31 12.75 -8.98
CA GLN A 62 -3.95 13.32 -8.95
C GLN A 62 -3.39 13.42 -7.52
N SER A 63 -3.76 12.47 -6.67
CA SER A 63 -3.33 12.40 -5.27
C SER A 63 -2.28 11.30 -5.07
N ILE A 64 -1.43 11.49 -4.05
CA ILE A 64 -0.34 10.58 -3.71
C ILE A 64 -0.57 10.08 -2.28
N VAL A 65 -0.69 8.77 -2.12
CA VAL A 65 -0.89 8.10 -0.83
C VAL A 65 0.24 7.12 -0.58
N VAL A 66 0.96 7.26 0.53
CA VAL A 66 2.15 6.47 0.83
C VAL A 66 2.16 5.99 2.28
N GLY A 67 2.32 4.68 2.50
CA GLY A 67 2.53 4.14 3.85
C GLY A 67 1.30 4.24 4.77
N VAL A 68 0.12 4.49 4.21
CA VAL A 68 -1.11 4.74 4.97
C VAL A 68 -1.80 3.43 5.28
N ASN A 69 -2.12 3.19 6.54
CA ASN A 69 -2.75 1.96 6.99
C ASN A 69 -4.01 2.30 7.79
N VAL A 70 -5.11 2.55 7.08
CA VAL A 70 -6.40 2.85 7.72
C VAL A 70 -6.98 1.52 8.22
N PRO A 71 -7.02 1.25 9.54
CA PRO A 71 -7.61 0.01 10.03
C PRO A 71 -9.11 -0.01 9.73
N ALA A 72 -9.68 -1.19 9.59
CA ALA A 72 -11.13 -1.33 9.63
C ALA A 72 -11.61 -0.83 11.00
N ALA A 73 -12.71 -0.07 11.05
CA ALA A 73 -13.31 0.36 12.32
C ALA A 73 -13.95 -0.86 13.02
N SER A 74 -13.12 -1.74 13.61
CA SER A 74 -13.56 -3.03 14.14
C SER A 74 -14.15 -2.99 15.55
N ASP A 75 -14.01 -1.88 16.28
CA ASP A 75 -14.41 -1.81 17.70
C ASP A 75 -15.25 -0.58 18.08
N MET A 76 -15.72 0.21 17.12
CA MET A 76 -16.65 1.29 17.46
C MET A 76 -18.05 0.71 17.57
N THR A 77 -18.63 0.76 18.78
CA THR A 77 -20.04 0.46 19.09
C THR A 77 -21.03 1.37 18.33
N GLU A 78 -20.52 2.30 17.53
CA GLU A 78 -21.28 3.19 16.67
C GLU A 78 -21.72 2.49 15.39
N LYS A 79 -23.03 2.55 15.12
CA LYS A 79 -23.68 1.95 13.94
C LYS A 79 -23.26 2.58 12.59
N VAL A 80 -22.35 3.55 12.58
CA VAL A 80 -21.98 4.31 11.39
C VAL A 80 -20.52 4.02 11.03
N PRO A 81 -20.25 3.49 9.83
CA PRO A 81 -18.88 3.27 9.39
C PRO A 81 -18.15 4.61 9.25
N PHE A 82 -16.91 4.66 9.73
CA PHE A 82 -16.04 5.83 9.57
C PHE A 82 -15.81 6.13 8.08
N ARG A 83 -15.87 7.40 7.70
CA ARG A 83 -15.65 7.85 6.32
C ARG A 83 -14.61 8.96 6.30
N PHE A 84 -13.71 8.88 5.34
CA PHE A 84 -12.68 9.90 5.13
C PHE A 84 -12.49 10.15 3.64
N MET A 85 -12.26 11.41 3.29
CA MET A 85 -11.99 11.84 1.94
C MET A 85 -10.66 12.58 1.90
N LEU A 86 -9.76 12.12 1.05
CA LEU A 86 -8.61 12.89 0.60
C LEU A 86 -9.02 13.65 -0.67
N PRO A 87 -8.95 14.99 -0.71
CA PRO A 87 -9.34 15.73 -1.91
C PRO A 87 -8.37 15.48 -3.08
N ASP A 88 -8.76 15.96 -4.26
CA ASP A 88 -7.89 15.95 -5.45
C ASP A 88 -6.58 16.71 -5.18
N ARG A 89 -5.49 16.29 -5.83
CA ARG A 89 -4.19 16.97 -5.79
C ARG A 89 -3.58 17.06 -4.38
N HIS A 90 -3.77 16.04 -3.55
CA HIS A 90 -3.21 15.98 -2.20
C HIS A 90 -2.20 14.85 -2.02
N CYS A 91 -1.20 15.09 -1.18
CA CYS A 91 -0.31 14.07 -0.65
C CYS A 91 -0.83 13.63 0.72
N PHE A 92 -0.75 12.34 1.02
CA PHE A 92 -1.20 11.74 2.28
C PHE A 92 -0.26 10.61 2.69
N TRP A 93 0.38 10.74 3.85
CA TRP A 93 1.31 9.72 4.32
C TRP A 93 1.39 9.67 5.84
N GLU A 94 1.88 8.54 6.35
CA GLU A 94 2.09 8.32 7.78
C GLU A 94 3.57 8.26 8.10
N VAL A 95 3.94 8.79 9.27
CA VAL A 95 5.33 8.78 9.73
C VAL A 95 5.39 8.28 11.17
N PRO A 96 6.05 7.14 11.44
CA PRO A 96 6.34 6.75 12.82
C PRO A 96 7.42 7.66 13.39
N LEU A 97 7.21 8.16 14.60
CA LEU A 97 8.18 8.98 15.30
C LEU A 97 8.95 8.17 16.35
N VAL A 98 10.17 8.61 16.66
CA VAL A 98 10.94 8.11 17.81
C VAL A 98 10.17 8.46 19.09
N GLU A 99 10.16 7.55 20.06
CA GLU A 99 9.48 7.70 21.37
C GLU A 99 7.95 7.86 21.33
N HIS A 100 7.31 7.72 20.17
CA HIS A 100 5.85 7.75 20.06
C HIS A 100 5.32 6.41 19.56
N THR A 101 4.19 5.97 20.12
CA THR A 101 3.49 4.77 19.68
C THR A 101 2.68 5.03 18.41
N GLU A 102 2.13 6.23 18.28
CA GLU A 102 1.29 6.66 17.16
C GLU A 102 2.14 7.03 15.94
N ARG A 103 1.57 6.78 14.76
CA ARG A 103 2.07 7.32 13.49
C ARG A 103 1.41 8.67 13.25
N VAL A 104 2.19 9.70 12.96
CA VAL A 104 1.64 11.01 12.62
C VAL A 104 1.15 10.99 11.18
N ILE A 105 -0.09 11.44 10.97
CA ILE A 105 -0.70 11.58 9.66
C ILE A 105 -0.34 12.95 9.09
N VAL A 106 0.30 12.95 7.93
CA VAL A 106 0.75 14.15 7.24
C VAL A 106 0.01 14.29 5.90
N TYR A 107 -0.38 15.53 5.61
CA TYR A 107 -1.09 15.89 4.39
C TYR A 107 -0.75 17.29 3.95
N CYS A 108 -0.73 17.49 2.63
CA CYS A 108 -0.58 18.78 1.99
C CYS A 108 -1.09 18.71 0.55
N GLY A 109 -1.20 19.86 -0.12
CA GLY A 109 -1.40 19.89 -1.56
C GLY A 109 -0.14 19.46 -2.28
N ILE A 110 -0.28 18.74 -3.40
CA ILE A 110 0.84 18.25 -4.22
C ILE A 110 1.74 19.38 -4.75
N HIS A 111 1.20 20.59 -4.84
CA HIS A 111 1.92 21.79 -5.30
C HIS A 111 2.32 22.73 -4.15
N ASP A 112 2.06 22.37 -2.90
CA ASP A 112 2.50 23.18 -1.76
C ASP A 112 4.03 23.09 -1.64
N ASN A 113 4.71 24.23 -1.71
CA ASN A 113 6.13 24.30 -1.40
C ASN A 113 6.30 24.65 0.09
N PRO A 114 6.85 23.75 0.91
CA PRO A 114 6.81 23.90 2.36
C PRO A 114 7.65 25.07 2.89
N LYS A 115 8.59 25.59 2.09
CA LYS A 115 9.50 26.66 2.48
C LYS A 115 9.08 28.04 1.95
N ILE A 116 7.99 28.15 1.19
CA ILE A 116 7.48 29.47 0.79
C ILE A 116 6.89 30.18 2.02
N PRO A 117 7.26 31.44 2.29
CA PRO A 117 6.72 32.21 3.41
C PRO A 117 5.19 32.37 3.37
N LEU A 118 4.57 32.49 4.54
CA LEU A 118 3.13 32.64 4.79
C LEU A 118 2.42 33.62 3.84
N SER A 119 3.09 34.72 3.48
CA SER A 119 2.54 35.75 2.60
C SER A 119 2.16 35.23 1.21
N ASN A 120 2.92 34.27 0.67
CA ASN A 120 2.77 33.72 -0.68
C ASN A 120 2.63 32.19 -0.70
N GLY A 121 2.71 31.53 0.46
CA GLY A 121 2.66 30.09 0.59
C GLY A 121 1.23 29.55 0.59
N THR A 122 1.14 28.24 0.39
CA THR A 122 -0.12 27.50 0.39
C THR A 122 -0.09 26.33 1.36
N PHE A 123 -1.27 25.91 1.78
CA PHE A 123 -1.51 24.67 2.51
C PHE A 123 -2.80 24.02 1.99
N CYS A 124 -2.72 22.72 1.68
CA CYS A 124 -3.79 21.96 1.03
C CYS A 124 -4.27 22.64 -0.27
N GLY A 125 -3.32 23.21 -1.04
CA GLY A 125 -3.58 23.90 -2.30
C GLY A 125 -4.29 25.26 -2.16
N LYS A 126 -4.45 25.78 -0.93
CA LYS A 126 -5.11 27.06 -0.64
C LYS A 126 -4.11 28.06 -0.05
N PRO A 127 -4.20 29.37 -0.34
CA PRO A 127 -3.38 30.37 0.31
C PRO A 127 -3.54 30.34 1.83
N TRP A 128 -2.45 30.46 2.58
CA TRP A 128 -2.49 30.38 4.05
C TRP A 128 -3.49 31.33 4.70
N ARG A 129 -3.55 32.59 4.26
CA ARG A 129 -4.51 33.56 4.80
C ARG A 129 -5.95 33.03 4.74
N LYS A 130 -6.32 32.45 3.60
CA LYS A 130 -7.65 31.85 3.42
C LYS A 130 -7.87 30.67 4.37
N VAL A 131 -6.88 29.78 4.52
CA VAL A 131 -6.98 28.65 5.46
C VAL A 131 -7.18 29.13 6.89
N LEU A 132 -6.37 30.09 7.33
CA LEU A 132 -6.43 30.64 8.69
C LEU A 132 -7.77 31.34 8.95
N ASP A 133 -8.25 32.14 8.00
CA ASP A 133 -9.54 32.84 8.09
C ASP A 133 -10.72 31.86 8.10
N ASP A 134 -10.73 30.89 7.19
CA ASP A 134 -11.80 29.90 7.05
C ASP A 134 -11.90 29.03 8.32
N LEU A 135 -10.76 28.62 8.89
CA LEU A 135 -10.69 27.76 10.09
C LEU A 135 -10.67 28.53 11.43
N GLY A 136 -10.60 29.86 11.39
CA GLY A 136 -10.47 30.70 12.58
C GLY A 136 -9.21 30.41 13.39
N ILE A 137 -8.09 30.08 12.73
CA ILE A 137 -6.78 29.82 13.32
C ILE A 137 -5.95 31.10 13.25
N GLN A 138 -5.24 31.43 14.33
CA GLN A 138 -4.31 32.55 14.37
C GLN A 138 -2.88 32.08 14.06
N ASP A 139 -2.05 32.96 13.50
CA ASP A 139 -0.62 32.67 13.28
C ASP A 139 0.08 32.14 14.54
N THR A 140 -0.22 32.73 15.69
CA THR A 140 0.36 32.36 17.00
C THR A 140 -0.01 30.95 17.44
N ASP A 141 -1.06 30.36 16.86
CA ASP A 141 -1.45 28.98 17.13
C ASP A 141 -0.54 27.96 16.44
N LEU A 142 0.17 28.37 15.37
CA LEU A 142 1.05 27.53 14.54
C LEU A 142 2.54 27.81 14.80
N TRP A 143 2.90 29.08 14.97
CA TRP A 143 4.27 29.55 15.17
C TRP A 143 4.40 30.19 16.55
N ILE A 144 4.66 29.35 17.55
CA ILE A 144 4.67 29.73 18.98
C ILE A 144 5.86 30.66 19.31
N SER A 145 6.99 30.53 18.59
CA SER A 145 8.16 31.37 18.84
C SER A 145 8.07 32.69 18.09
N GLU A 146 8.10 33.80 18.83
CA GLU A 146 8.15 35.16 18.27
C GLU A 146 9.36 35.39 17.36
N ASN A 147 10.43 34.60 17.53
CA ASN A 147 11.66 34.67 16.73
C ASN A 147 11.59 33.88 15.40
N THR A 148 10.42 33.37 15.01
CA THR A 148 10.28 32.67 13.73
C THR A 148 10.36 33.67 12.57
N LEU A 149 11.57 33.88 12.05
CA LEU A 149 11.87 34.88 11.01
C LEU A 149 11.08 34.63 9.71
N GLU A 150 10.85 33.37 9.35
CA GLU A 150 10.12 32.99 8.13
C GLU A 150 9.04 31.94 8.43
N LYS A 151 7.83 32.39 8.76
CA LYS A 151 6.66 31.53 8.95
C LYS A 151 6.34 30.82 7.64
N CYS A 152 6.36 29.49 7.62
CA CYS A 152 6.04 28.66 6.45
C CYS A 152 5.49 27.29 6.89
N LEU A 153 5.05 26.45 5.96
CA LEU A 153 4.55 25.10 6.28
C LEU A 153 5.62 24.22 6.94
N TRP A 154 6.89 24.41 6.56
CA TRP A 154 8.02 23.64 7.10
C TRP A 154 8.12 23.72 8.63
N ASN A 155 7.88 24.91 9.20
CA ASN A 155 8.00 25.17 10.64
C ASN A 155 6.64 25.40 11.34
N ALA A 156 5.51 25.20 10.66
CA ALA A 156 4.18 25.31 11.26
C ALA A 156 3.85 24.08 12.11
N LYS A 157 3.49 24.24 13.39
CA LYS A 157 3.02 23.15 14.25
C LYS A 157 1.56 22.79 13.94
N ILE A 158 1.35 22.14 12.79
CA ILE A 158 0.02 21.90 12.24
C ILE A 158 -0.46 20.45 12.41
N PHE A 159 0.45 19.47 12.42
CA PHE A 159 0.08 18.06 12.45
C PHE A 159 -0.11 17.56 13.89
N PRO A 160 -1.33 17.16 14.29
CA PRO A 160 -1.58 16.69 15.64
C PRO A 160 -1.00 15.28 15.86
N ILE A 161 -0.61 15.00 17.10
CA ILE A 161 -0.24 13.66 17.58
C ILE A 161 -1.37 13.21 18.51
N LEU A 162 -2.26 12.38 17.98
CA LEU A 162 -3.49 11.91 18.64
C LEU A 162 -3.79 10.47 18.21
N PRO A 163 -4.80 9.80 18.79
CA PRO A 163 -5.31 8.55 18.25
C PRO A 163 -5.69 8.65 16.76
N TYR A 164 -5.50 7.56 16.03
CA TYR A 164 -5.53 7.53 14.56
C TYR A 164 -6.79 8.16 13.93
N PHE A 165 -7.99 7.76 14.39
CA PHE A 165 -9.24 8.30 13.86
C PHE A 165 -9.51 9.76 14.25
N GLU A 166 -8.97 10.20 15.40
CA GLU A 166 -9.02 11.63 15.77
C GLU A 166 -8.15 12.46 14.84
N MET A 167 -6.95 11.95 14.47
CA MET A 167 -6.10 12.60 13.47
C MET A 167 -6.78 12.68 12.10
N LEU A 168 -7.46 11.63 11.64
CA LEU A 168 -8.22 11.66 10.37
C LEU A 168 -9.38 12.66 10.40
N THR A 169 -10.07 12.75 11.55
CA THR A 169 -11.15 13.73 11.76
C THR A 169 -10.61 15.15 11.69
N LEU A 170 -9.50 15.43 12.39
CA LEU A 170 -8.84 16.74 12.33
C LEU A 170 -8.26 17.04 10.95
N ALA A 171 -7.74 16.03 10.23
CA ALA A 171 -7.24 16.19 8.87
C ALA A 171 -8.35 16.64 7.92
N SER A 172 -9.54 16.04 8.03
CA SER A 172 -10.71 16.43 7.24
C SER A 172 -11.10 17.89 7.49
N TRP A 173 -11.08 18.34 8.75
CA TRP A 173 -11.32 19.73 9.11
C TRP A 173 -10.22 20.68 8.60
N LEU A 174 -8.94 20.34 8.77
CA LEU A 174 -7.80 21.16 8.34
C LEU A 174 -7.69 21.29 6.81
N MET A 175 -8.12 20.27 6.05
CA MET A 175 -8.26 20.36 4.59
C MET A 175 -9.49 21.19 4.16
N GLY A 176 -10.39 21.50 5.10
CA GLY A 176 -11.60 22.30 4.89
C GLY A 176 -12.76 21.52 4.28
N LEU A 177 -12.87 20.21 4.59
CA LEU A 177 -13.95 19.33 4.13
C LEU A 177 -15.15 19.26 5.09
N ASP A 178 -14.92 19.58 6.36
CA ASP A 178 -15.98 19.66 7.38
C ASP A 178 -16.42 21.12 7.60
N ASN A 179 -17.39 21.35 8.49
CA ASN A 179 -17.79 22.68 8.93
C ASN A 179 -16.55 23.46 9.44
N GLN A 180 -16.15 24.45 8.66
CA GLN A 180 -14.88 25.16 8.86
C GLN A 180 -14.81 25.89 10.21
N ARG A 181 -15.97 26.26 10.78
CA ARG A 181 -16.10 26.89 12.10
C ARG A 181 -16.50 25.91 13.21
N ASN A 182 -16.05 24.66 13.12
CA ASN A 182 -16.27 23.68 14.18
C ASN A 182 -15.40 24.00 15.40
N GLU A 183 -15.98 24.68 16.38
CA GLU A 183 -15.30 25.09 17.62
C GLU A 183 -14.75 23.92 18.43
N THR A 184 -15.42 22.76 18.39
CA THR A 184 -14.99 21.56 19.09
C THR A 184 -13.69 21.01 18.49
N LEU A 185 -13.63 20.87 17.16
CA LEU A 185 -12.44 20.41 16.46
C LEU A 185 -11.29 21.41 16.58
N ARG A 186 -11.58 22.71 16.44
CA ARG A 186 -10.60 23.78 16.65
C ARG A 186 -10.00 23.73 18.05
N SER A 187 -10.84 23.59 19.06
CA SER A 187 -10.39 23.51 20.45
C SER A 187 -9.61 22.23 20.74
N SER A 188 -10.02 21.09 20.16
CA SER A 188 -9.30 19.82 20.26
C SER A 188 -7.90 19.93 19.63
N TRP A 189 -7.83 20.43 18.39
CA TRP A 189 -6.58 20.64 17.68
C TRP A 189 -5.63 21.58 18.44
N LYS A 190 -6.13 22.70 18.98
CA LYS A 190 -5.32 23.64 19.76
C LYS A 190 -4.69 23.02 21.01
N ARG A 191 -5.42 22.14 21.70
CA ARG A 191 -4.94 21.47 22.92
C ARG A 191 -4.04 20.27 22.63
N SER A 192 -4.09 19.73 21.41
CA SER A 192 -3.26 18.60 21.03
C SER A 192 -1.78 18.97 20.97
N GLN A 193 -0.92 18.00 21.28
CA GLN A 193 0.48 18.09 20.90
C GLN A 193 0.56 18.11 19.38
N ARG A 194 1.30 19.07 18.82
CA ARG A 194 1.42 19.27 17.38
C ARG A 194 2.88 19.36 16.98
N ILE A 195 3.18 18.84 15.80
CA ILE A 195 4.51 18.78 15.23
C ILE A 195 4.53 19.49 13.87
N SER A 196 5.66 20.11 13.55
CA SER A 196 5.97 20.67 12.23
C SER A 196 6.66 19.66 11.32
N LEU A 197 6.72 19.93 10.01
CA LEU A 197 7.51 19.09 9.09
C LEU A 197 9.00 19.05 9.49
N GLU A 198 9.53 20.16 9.99
CA GLU A 198 10.91 20.25 10.48
C GLU A 198 11.17 19.30 11.65
N GLU A 199 10.32 19.37 12.68
CA GLU A 199 10.43 18.51 13.86
C GLU A 199 10.20 17.04 13.49
N LEU A 200 9.21 16.78 12.63
CA LEU A 200 8.92 15.44 12.11
C LEU A 200 10.12 14.86 11.39
N HIS A 201 10.75 15.61 10.49
CA HIS A 201 11.92 15.14 9.74
C HIS A 201 13.10 14.77 10.66
N LYS A 202 13.26 15.45 11.80
CA LYS A 202 14.32 15.15 12.79
C LYS A 202 14.01 13.93 13.66
N SER A 203 12.75 13.50 13.73
CA SER A 203 12.26 12.50 14.67
C SER A 203 11.69 11.24 14.01
N ILE A 204 11.91 11.06 12.71
CA ILE A 204 11.46 9.85 11.99
C ILE A 204 12.11 8.60 12.58
N ASN A 205 11.30 7.60 12.92
CA ASN A 205 11.76 6.27 13.27
C ASN A 205 11.93 5.41 12.02
N PHE A 206 13.07 5.56 11.33
CA PHE A 206 13.37 4.82 10.10
C PHE A 206 13.33 3.29 10.27
N PRO A 207 13.90 2.68 11.34
CA PRO A 207 13.79 1.24 11.53
C PRO A 207 12.35 0.75 11.59
N HIS A 208 11.48 1.43 12.34
CA HIS A 208 10.06 1.07 12.42
C HIS A 208 9.33 1.29 11.09
N MET A 209 9.66 2.35 10.35
CA MET A 209 9.11 2.61 9.02
C MET A 209 9.47 1.49 8.03
N CYS A 210 10.76 1.14 7.93
CA CYS A 210 11.24 0.08 7.05
C CYS A 210 10.66 -1.28 7.43
N LEU A 211 10.66 -1.63 8.73
CA LEU A 211 10.08 -2.88 9.20
C LEU A 211 8.58 -2.96 8.89
N GLY A 212 7.83 -1.87 9.07
CA GLY A 212 6.43 -1.80 8.72
C GLY A 212 6.18 -2.06 7.23
N SER A 213 6.99 -1.46 6.35
CA SER A 213 6.93 -1.65 4.90
C SER A 213 7.24 -3.11 4.50
N SER A 214 8.33 -3.67 5.01
CA SER A 214 8.70 -5.07 4.75
C SER A 214 7.62 -6.05 5.20
N ASN A 215 7.03 -5.83 6.38
CA ASN A 215 5.94 -6.66 6.90
C ASN A 215 4.69 -6.57 6.01
N HIS A 216 4.33 -5.36 5.56
CA HIS A 216 3.19 -5.15 4.68
C HIS A 216 3.35 -5.87 3.34
N GLN A 217 4.53 -5.74 2.72
CA GLN A 217 4.85 -6.40 1.45
C GLN A 217 4.92 -7.92 1.58
N ALA A 218 5.46 -8.44 2.70
CA ALA A 218 5.44 -9.86 3.00
C ALA A 218 4.02 -10.42 3.15
N ASP A 219 3.11 -9.67 3.79
CA ASP A 219 1.69 -10.07 3.92
C ASP A 219 0.97 -10.09 2.56
N LEU A 220 1.26 -9.12 1.69
CA LEU A 220 0.77 -9.11 0.31
C LEU A 220 1.30 -10.28 -0.50
N ALA A 221 2.62 -10.56 -0.42
CA ALA A 221 3.25 -11.68 -1.10
C ALA A 221 2.67 -13.02 -0.62
N SER A 222 2.47 -13.17 0.69
CA SER A 222 1.82 -14.33 1.30
C SER A 222 0.40 -14.54 0.75
N GLY A 223 -0.42 -13.49 0.72
CA GLY A 223 -1.77 -13.58 0.15
C GLY A 223 -1.80 -13.92 -1.35
N ILE A 224 -0.82 -13.43 -2.11
CA ILE A 224 -0.68 -13.78 -3.53
C ILE A 224 -0.28 -15.25 -3.69
N VAL A 225 0.67 -15.76 -2.90
CA VAL A 225 1.08 -17.16 -2.93
C VAL A 225 -0.11 -18.05 -2.57
N ASP A 226 -0.81 -17.77 -1.48
CA ASP A 226 -1.99 -18.51 -1.06
C ASP A 226 -3.04 -18.60 -2.18
N ALA A 227 -3.39 -17.48 -2.81
CA ALA A 227 -4.30 -17.47 -3.94
C ALA A 227 -3.78 -18.28 -5.14
N CYS A 228 -2.48 -18.21 -5.44
CA CYS A 228 -1.88 -19.00 -6.52
C CYS A 228 -2.01 -20.50 -6.26
N LEU A 229 -1.74 -20.95 -5.03
CA LEU A 229 -1.84 -22.36 -4.65
C LEU A 229 -3.30 -22.83 -4.67
N ASN A 230 -4.23 -22.03 -4.15
CA ASN A 230 -5.65 -22.39 -4.05
C ASN A 230 -6.37 -22.42 -5.41
N PHE A 231 -6.04 -21.50 -6.31
CA PHE A 231 -6.68 -21.41 -7.63
C PHE A 231 -5.86 -22.04 -8.77
N GLY A 232 -4.70 -22.63 -8.47
CA GLY A 232 -3.81 -23.24 -9.48
C GLY A 232 -3.17 -22.22 -10.43
N LEU A 233 -3.16 -20.93 -10.08
CA LEU A 233 -2.61 -19.83 -10.90
C LEU A 233 -1.09 -19.71 -10.73
N LEU A 234 -0.37 -20.82 -10.94
CA LEU A 234 1.04 -20.92 -10.57
C LEU A 234 1.98 -20.16 -11.52
N GLY A 235 1.53 -19.40 -12.51
CA GLY A 235 2.41 -18.70 -13.48
C GLY A 235 3.30 -17.57 -12.90
N ARG A 236 3.14 -17.20 -11.63
CA ARG A 236 3.91 -16.12 -10.98
C ARG A 236 5.29 -16.58 -10.50
N ASN A 237 6.22 -15.65 -10.29
CA ASN A 237 7.53 -15.96 -9.73
C ASN A 237 7.45 -16.25 -8.22
N LEU A 238 7.15 -17.49 -7.85
CA LEU A 238 7.00 -17.91 -6.46
C LEU A 238 8.31 -17.78 -5.68
N SER A 239 9.47 -18.09 -6.29
CA SER A 239 10.77 -17.86 -5.66
C SER A 239 10.92 -16.42 -5.15
N GLN A 240 10.60 -15.42 -5.98
CA GLN A 240 10.65 -14.02 -5.58
C GLN A 240 9.60 -13.69 -4.50
N LEU A 241 8.36 -14.19 -4.63
CA LEU A 241 7.34 -13.97 -3.59
C LEU A 241 7.75 -14.57 -2.24
N CYS A 242 8.39 -15.73 -2.23
CA CYS A 242 8.95 -16.31 -1.02
C CYS A 242 10.07 -15.43 -0.42
N GLN A 243 10.93 -14.83 -1.24
CA GLN A 243 11.95 -13.89 -0.75
C GLN A 243 11.33 -12.67 -0.06
N GLU A 244 10.21 -12.15 -0.58
CA GLU A 244 9.44 -11.08 0.07
C GLU A 244 8.85 -11.55 1.40
N ILE A 245 8.22 -12.74 1.43
CA ILE A 245 7.66 -13.32 2.67
C ILE A 245 8.74 -13.48 3.74
N LEU A 246 9.95 -13.90 3.35
CA LEU A 246 11.08 -14.12 4.25
C LEU A 246 11.64 -12.81 4.84
N GLN A 247 11.28 -11.63 4.30
CA GLN A 247 11.61 -10.36 4.95
C GLN A 247 10.92 -10.21 6.31
N LYS A 248 9.81 -10.93 6.53
CA LYS A 248 9.04 -10.92 7.78
C LYS A 248 9.62 -11.90 8.82
N GLU A 249 10.87 -11.65 9.20
CA GLU A 249 11.71 -12.41 10.15
C GLU A 249 11.17 -13.82 10.55
N SER A 250 11.00 -14.10 11.84
CA SER A 250 10.70 -15.44 12.37
C SER A 250 9.43 -16.08 11.79
N THR A 251 8.45 -15.28 11.39
CA THR A 251 7.16 -15.77 10.87
C THR A 251 7.18 -16.14 9.39
N GLY A 252 8.07 -15.55 8.58
CA GLY A 252 8.12 -15.78 7.13
C GLY A 252 8.41 -17.24 6.76
N ILE A 253 9.32 -17.89 7.50
CA ILE A 253 9.64 -19.31 7.31
C ILE A 253 8.44 -20.20 7.66
N GLU A 254 7.70 -19.88 8.72
CA GLU A 254 6.52 -20.64 9.14
C GLU A 254 5.40 -20.56 8.10
N VAL A 255 5.19 -19.37 7.53
CA VAL A 255 4.26 -19.16 6.40
C VAL A 255 4.66 -20.01 5.20
N CYS A 256 5.94 -20.00 4.80
CA CYS A 256 6.44 -20.82 3.69
C CYS A 256 6.28 -22.32 3.95
N LYS A 257 6.50 -22.79 5.19
CA LYS A 257 6.25 -24.19 5.59
C LYS A 257 4.76 -24.55 5.50
N GLY A 258 3.88 -23.62 5.86
CA GLY A 258 2.44 -23.75 5.66
C GLY A 258 2.10 -23.99 4.18
N PHE A 259 2.64 -23.18 3.28
CA PHE A 259 2.48 -23.36 1.84
C PHE A 259 3.06 -24.67 1.31
N LEU A 260 4.25 -25.06 1.78
CA LEU A 260 4.89 -26.33 1.40
C LEU A 260 4.00 -27.55 1.65
N SER A 261 3.19 -27.53 2.72
CA SER A 261 2.26 -28.62 3.04
C SER A 261 1.16 -28.84 2.00
N HIS A 262 0.89 -27.85 1.14
CA HIS A 262 -0.10 -27.93 0.05
C HIS A 262 0.45 -28.55 -1.24
N CYS A 263 1.78 -28.66 -1.38
CA CYS A 263 2.43 -29.16 -2.59
C CYS A 263 2.00 -30.57 -3.04
N PRO A 264 1.76 -31.55 -2.15
CA PRO A 264 1.27 -32.87 -2.57
C PRO A 264 -0.08 -32.80 -3.30
N ASN A 265 -0.98 -31.92 -2.87
CA ASN A 265 -2.28 -31.72 -3.51
C ASN A 265 -2.13 -31.13 -4.91
N LEU A 266 -1.18 -30.20 -5.11
CA LEU A 266 -0.88 -29.62 -6.42
C LEU A 266 -0.34 -30.67 -7.39
N GLN A 267 0.55 -31.55 -6.94
CA GLN A 267 1.11 -32.62 -7.77
C GLN A 267 0.08 -33.68 -8.15
N ALA A 268 -0.97 -33.84 -7.34
CA ALA A 268 -2.08 -34.75 -7.62
C ALA A 268 -3.11 -34.16 -8.61
N GLN A 269 -3.04 -32.87 -8.93
CA GLN A 269 -3.96 -32.25 -9.88
C GLN A 269 -3.79 -32.80 -11.30
N ASN A 270 -4.88 -32.74 -12.08
CA ASN A 270 -4.87 -33.19 -13.46
C ASN A 270 -3.84 -32.40 -14.28
N SER A 271 -2.93 -33.12 -14.95
CA SER A 271 -1.85 -32.53 -15.75
C SER A 271 -2.33 -31.75 -16.97
N ALA A 272 -3.59 -31.92 -17.38
CA ALA A 272 -4.23 -31.10 -18.41
C ALA A 272 -4.61 -29.69 -17.92
N ILE A 273 -4.70 -29.49 -16.59
CA ILE A 273 -5.05 -28.21 -15.95
C ILE A 273 -3.79 -27.52 -15.43
N LEU A 274 -2.90 -28.26 -14.77
CA LEU A 274 -1.64 -27.75 -14.23
C LEU A 274 -0.47 -28.60 -14.74
N PRO A 275 0.49 -28.03 -15.49
CA PRO A 275 1.70 -28.74 -15.88
C PRO A 275 2.46 -29.29 -14.67
N LYS A 276 2.92 -30.54 -14.76
CA LYS A 276 3.65 -31.21 -13.66
C LYS A 276 4.96 -30.51 -13.38
N SER A 277 5.64 -30.05 -14.44
CA SER A 277 6.84 -29.22 -14.32
C SER A 277 6.62 -28.02 -13.41
N ARG A 278 5.46 -27.37 -13.54
CA ARG A 278 5.11 -26.20 -12.73
C ARG A 278 4.82 -26.54 -11.28
N ALA A 279 4.08 -27.62 -11.03
CA ALA A 279 3.85 -28.10 -9.67
C ALA A 279 5.17 -28.45 -8.95
N TYR A 280 6.13 -29.08 -9.65
CA TYR A 280 7.45 -29.37 -9.09
C TYR A 280 8.29 -28.10 -8.88
N GLN A 281 8.23 -27.11 -9.78
CA GLN A 281 8.96 -25.86 -9.60
C GLN A 281 8.50 -25.13 -8.33
N VAL A 282 7.19 -25.04 -8.13
CA VAL A 282 6.59 -24.48 -6.91
C VAL A 282 7.07 -25.20 -5.66
N HIS A 283 7.13 -26.54 -5.72
CA HIS A 283 7.63 -27.35 -4.61
C HIS A 283 9.11 -27.06 -4.32
N ALA A 284 9.97 -26.98 -5.35
CA ALA A 284 11.38 -26.66 -5.20
C ALA A 284 11.59 -25.25 -4.61
N ASP A 285 10.85 -24.25 -5.10
CA ASP A 285 10.91 -22.86 -4.62
C ASP A 285 10.56 -22.77 -3.12
N LEU A 286 9.50 -23.47 -2.69
CA LEU A 286 9.08 -23.52 -1.29
C LEU A 286 10.06 -24.30 -0.40
N LEU A 287 10.65 -25.39 -0.89
CA LEU A 287 11.70 -26.12 -0.17
C LEU A 287 12.91 -25.23 0.09
N ARG A 288 13.36 -24.46 -0.90
CA ARG A 288 14.45 -23.48 -0.71
C ARG A 288 14.08 -22.40 0.30
N ALA A 289 12.88 -21.84 0.20
CA ALA A 289 12.41 -20.84 1.15
C ALA A 289 12.37 -21.37 2.59
N CYS A 290 12.18 -22.68 2.77
CA CYS A 290 12.21 -23.36 4.07
C CYS A 290 13.61 -23.82 4.50
N GLY A 291 14.66 -23.61 3.69
CA GLY A 291 16.04 -24.03 3.96
C GLY A 291 16.37 -25.48 3.61
N ASN A 292 15.51 -26.19 2.88
CA ASN A 292 15.68 -27.60 2.52
C ASN A 292 16.36 -27.76 1.14
N GLU A 293 17.61 -27.32 1.01
CA GLU A 293 18.30 -27.24 -0.30
C GLU A 293 18.49 -28.61 -0.98
N GLU A 294 18.83 -29.66 -0.23
CA GLU A 294 19.02 -31.00 -0.79
C GLU A 294 17.75 -31.53 -1.48
N MET A 295 16.62 -31.45 -0.78
CA MET A 295 15.31 -31.84 -1.33
C MET A 295 14.87 -30.94 -2.48
N ALA A 296 15.24 -29.66 -2.45
CA ALA A 296 14.95 -28.73 -3.55
C ALA A 296 15.68 -29.15 -4.83
N LEU A 297 16.98 -29.50 -4.73
CA LEU A 297 17.78 -29.99 -5.85
C LEU A 297 17.23 -31.30 -6.44
N GLU A 298 16.83 -32.25 -5.59
CA GLU A 298 16.16 -33.47 -6.05
C GLU A 298 14.83 -33.17 -6.77
N THR A 299 14.08 -32.19 -6.29
CA THR A 299 12.81 -31.79 -6.89
C THR A 299 13.02 -31.09 -8.22
N GLU A 300 14.09 -30.31 -8.38
CA GLU A 300 14.44 -29.68 -9.66
C GLU A 300 14.76 -30.69 -10.77
N GLN A 301 15.38 -31.82 -10.43
CA GLN A 301 15.57 -32.90 -11.40
C GLN A 301 14.21 -33.37 -11.96
N LYS A 302 13.18 -33.43 -11.12
CA LYS A 302 11.80 -33.77 -11.52
C LYS A 302 11.15 -32.67 -12.35
N VAL A 303 11.48 -31.41 -12.11
CA VAL A 303 11.06 -30.28 -12.96
C VAL A 303 11.56 -30.50 -14.38
N TRP A 304 12.87 -30.68 -14.56
CA TRP A 304 13.48 -30.83 -15.89
C TRP A 304 13.00 -32.08 -16.62
N ALA A 305 12.85 -33.21 -15.91
CA ALA A 305 12.26 -34.42 -16.48
C ALA A 305 10.82 -34.17 -16.99
N SER A 306 10.00 -33.48 -16.20
CA SER A 306 8.63 -33.15 -16.58
C SER A 306 8.57 -32.19 -17.77
N ILE A 307 9.46 -31.19 -17.83
CA ILE A 307 9.58 -30.27 -18.97
C ILE A 307 9.91 -31.05 -20.25
N ALA A 308 10.85 -31.99 -20.18
CA ALA A 308 11.23 -32.81 -21.32
C ALA A 308 10.04 -33.64 -21.84
N ASP A 309 9.28 -34.28 -20.94
CA ASP A 309 8.11 -35.09 -21.29
C ASP A 309 6.95 -34.25 -21.85
N GLU A 310 6.66 -33.11 -21.23
CA GLU A 310 5.64 -32.15 -21.68
C GLU A 310 5.97 -31.60 -23.07
N THR A 311 7.24 -31.22 -23.29
CA THR A 311 7.73 -30.73 -24.59
C THR A 311 7.65 -31.82 -25.66
N ALA A 312 8.11 -33.04 -25.36
CA ALA A 312 8.05 -34.17 -26.29
C ALA A 312 6.60 -34.51 -26.68
N SER A 313 5.68 -34.44 -25.72
CA SER A 313 4.25 -34.68 -25.95
C SER A 313 3.63 -33.61 -26.86
N ALA A 314 3.92 -32.32 -26.60
CA ALA A 314 3.43 -31.21 -27.41
C ALA A 314 3.91 -31.31 -28.87
N VAL A 315 5.19 -31.65 -29.08
CA VAL A 315 5.78 -31.84 -30.41
C VAL A 315 5.08 -32.99 -31.16
N ARG A 316 4.86 -34.15 -30.51
CA ARG A 316 4.18 -35.31 -31.12
C ARG A 316 2.73 -34.99 -31.53
N TYR A 317 2.00 -34.20 -30.75
CA TYR A 317 0.66 -33.74 -31.11
C TYR A 317 0.67 -32.78 -32.31
N GLY A 318 1.65 -31.88 -32.41
CA GLY A 318 1.83 -30.98 -33.54
C GLY A 318 2.06 -31.70 -34.88
N PHE A 319 2.64 -32.91 -34.86
CA PHE A 319 2.81 -33.74 -36.04
C PHE A 319 1.54 -34.52 -36.45
N LYS A 320 0.68 -34.91 -35.50
CA LYS A 320 -0.58 -35.60 -35.80
C LYS A 320 -1.63 -34.68 -36.44
N GLY A 321 -1.66 -33.39 -36.08
CA GLY A 321 -2.57 -32.40 -36.68
C GLY A 321 -2.23 -32.00 -38.13
N LYS A 322 -1.01 -32.30 -38.60
CA LYS A 322 -0.56 -32.02 -39.99
C LYS A 322 -0.65 -33.21 -40.95
N MET A 323 -1.15 -34.38 -40.48
CA MET A 323 -1.36 -35.57 -41.31
C MET A 323 -2.83 -35.79 -41.69
N THR A 324 -3.55 -34.72 -42.03
CA THR A 324 -4.80 -34.82 -42.80
C THR A 324 -4.58 -34.13 -44.15
N TYR A 325 -4.11 -34.91 -45.12
CA TYR A 325 -4.22 -34.64 -46.55
C TYR A 325 -5.07 -35.75 -47.16
#